data_AF-A0A917VVQ4-F1
#
_entry.id   AF-A0A917VVQ4-F1
#
_cell.length_a   1.000
_cell.length_b   1.000
_cell.length_c   1.000
_cell.angle_alpha   90.00
_cell.angle_beta   90.00
_cell.angle_gamma   90.00
#
_symmetry.space_group_name_H-M   'P 1'
#
loop_
_entity.id
_entity.type
_entity.pdbx_description
1 polymer ?
#
loop_
_entity_poly.entity_id
_entity_poly.type
_entity_poly.pdbx_seq_one_letter_code
_entity_poly.pdbx_strand_id
1 'polypeptide(L)'
;MSGAGNQPRLRVQGDRLTDLADDLYGMQDHLDKQVRRMDAIVDRIEAGWQGPAARAYRDLHRGAAEDAVRIRMIIQAVEQAVRLSRDGFSEHDLDVMAQLRKIQVKTDVEREADALSTPNAEVPAAPRSSLSDL
;
A
#
# COMPACT_ATOMS: atom_id res chain seq x y z
N MET A 1 -31.19 7.36 -42.30
CA MET A 1 -32.11 7.44 -41.14
C MET A 1 -31.87 6.16 -40.36
N SER A 2 -31.38 6.11 -39.12
CA SER A 2 -31.31 7.09 -38.05
C SER A 2 -30.14 6.74 -37.12
N GLY A 3 -29.45 7.76 -36.63
CA GLY A 3 -28.61 7.65 -35.45
C GLY A 3 -29.43 7.78 -34.16
N ALA A 4 -28.70 7.73 -33.04
CA ALA A 4 -29.12 7.96 -31.65
C ALA A 4 -29.73 6.75 -30.94
N GLY A 5 -28.93 6.09 -30.10
CA GLY A 5 -29.42 5.09 -29.15
C GLY A 5 -28.47 4.59 -28.06
N ASN A 6 -27.14 4.59 -28.24
CA ASN A 6 -26.27 3.81 -27.34
C ASN A 6 -25.03 4.50 -26.72
N GLN A 7 -24.86 5.81 -26.85
CA GLN A 7 -23.63 6.48 -26.37
C GLN A 7 -23.60 6.95 -24.90
N PRO A 8 -24.72 7.34 -24.26
CA PRO A 8 -24.68 7.81 -22.87
C PRO A 8 -24.30 6.72 -21.87
N ARG A 9 -24.80 5.48 -22.05
CA ARG A 9 -24.52 4.37 -21.13
C ARG A 9 -23.06 3.92 -21.14
N LEU A 10 -22.42 3.93 -22.31
CA LEU A 10 -21.01 3.58 -22.44
C LEU A 10 -20.11 4.61 -21.75
N ARG A 11 -20.40 5.91 -21.93
CA ARG A 11 -19.67 6.98 -21.22
C ARG A 11 -19.83 6.88 -19.71
N VAL A 12 -21.07 6.69 -19.21
CA VAL A 12 -21.32 6.50 -17.77
C VAL A 12 -20.61 5.27 -17.19
N GLN A 13 -20.41 4.20 -17.98
CA GLN A 13 -19.61 3.05 -17.55
C GLN A 13 -18.11 3.37 -17.52
N GLY A 14 -17.59 4.06 -18.54
CA GLY A 14 -16.19 4.49 -18.58
C GLY A 14 -15.82 5.44 -17.43
N ASP A 15 -16.71 6.37 -17.09
CA ASP A 15 -16.54 7.30 -15.97
C ASP A 15 -16.45 6.52 -14.64
N ARG A 16 -17.36 5.54 -14.42
CA ARG A 16 -17.34 4.69 -13.21
C ARG A 16 -16.10 3.82 -13.10
N LEU A 17 -15.56 3.34 -14.21
CA LEU A 17 -14.30 2.57 -14.21
C LEU A 17 -13.11 3.48 -13.91
N THR A 18 -13.16 4.74 -14.35
CA THR A 18 -12.15 5.75 -13.99
C THR A 18 -12.19 6.03 -12.49
N ASP A 19 -13.39 6.30 -11.94
CA ASP A 19 -13.58 6.52 -10.49
C ASP A 19 -13.08 5.33 -9.68
N LEU A 20 -13.42 4.10 -10.08
CA LEU A 20 -12.97 2.88 -9.40
C LEU A 20 -11.44 2.73 -9.42
N ALA A 21 -10.79 3.04 -10.54
CA ALA A 21 -9.33 2.99 -10.60
C ALA A 21 -8.70 4.03 -9.66
N ASP A 22 -9.27 5.23 -9.59
CA ASP A 22 -8.79 6.29 -8.71
C ASP A 22 -9.02 5.95 -7.23
N ASP A 23 -10.13 5.29 -6.89
CA ASP A 23 -10.38 4.75 -5.55
C ASP A 23 -9.37 3.67 -5.18
N LEU A 24 -9.06 2.74 -6.09
CA LEU A 24 -8.05 1.70 -5.88
C LEU A 24 -6.65 2.31 -5.69
N TYR A 25 -6.32 3.36 -6.45
CA TYR A 25 -5.09 4.13 -6.23
C TYR A 25 -5.08 4.78 -4.84
N GLY A 26 -6.18 5.40 -4.42
CA GLY A 26 -6.33 6.00 -3.10
C GLY A 26 -6.19 4.98 -1.97
N MET A 27 -6.69 3.75 -2.15
CA MET A 27 -6.51 2.66 -1.17
C MET A 27 -5.04 2.27 -1.00
N GLN A 28 -4.25 2.26 -2.07
CA GLN A 28 -2.81 1.94 -1.99
C GLN A 28 -2.07 2.98 -1.16
N ASP A 29 -2.31 4.27 -1.43
CA ASP A 29 -1.71 5.38 -0.67
C ASP A 29 -2.16 5.36 0.80
N HIS A 30 -3.43 5.06 1.05
CA HIS A 30 -3.94 4.93 2.41
C HIS A 30 -3.25 3.81 3.19
N LEU A 31 -3.08 2.63 2.59
CA LEU A 31 -2.38 1.51 3.23
C LEU A 31 -0.92 1.87 3.57
N ASP A 32 -0.20 2.50 2.65
CA ASP A 32 1.20 2.92 2.87
C ASP A 32 1.31 3.89 4.07
N LYS A 33 0.44 4.90 4.11
CA LYS A 33 0.37 5.87 5.21
C LYS A 33 0.06 5.21 6.55
N GLN A 34 -0.84 4.23 6.58
CA GLN A 34 -1.23 3.54 7.80
C GLN A 34 -0.11 2.66 8.35
N VAL A 35 0.65 1.98 7.49
CA VAL A 35 1.83 1.20 7.91
C VAL A 35 2.90 2.12 8.50
N ARG A 36 3.26 3.20 7.79
CA ARG A 36 4.25 4.18 8.30
C ARG A 36 3.83 4.83 9.61
N ARG A 37 2.55 5.12 9.76
CA ARG A 37 2.01 5.66 11.01
C ARG A 37 2.16 4.66 12.15
N MET A 38 1.93 3.37 11.89
CA MET A 38 2.11 2.32 12.89
C MET A 38 3.59 2.15 13.26
N ASP A 39 4.49 2.19 12.27
CA ASP A 39 5.94 2.13 12.51
C ASP A 39 6.41 3.24 13.46
N ALA A 40 5.99 4.47 13.21
CA ALA A 40 6.30 5.61 14.09
C ALA A 40 5.74 5.45 15.52
N ILE A 41 4.62 4.74 15.68
CA ILE A 41 4.07 4.41 17.01
C ILE A 41 4.96 3.36 17.70
N VAL A 42 5.38 2.31 16.98
CA VAL A 42 6.27 1.28 17.51
C VAL A 42 7.60 1.90 17.93
N ASP A 43 8.21 2.76 17.11
CA ASP A 43 9.44 3.48 17.43
C ASP A 43 9.34 4.27 18.75
N ARG A 44 8.22 4.96 18.95
CA ARG A 44 7.97 5.71 20.20
C ARG A 44 7.85 4.79 21.41
N ILE A 45 7.24 3.62 21.26
CA ILE A 45 7.10 2.63 22.34
C ILE A 45 8.48 2.04 22.67
N GLU A 46 9.26 1.66 21.67
CA GLU A 46 10.60 1.08 21.88
C GLU A 46 11.59 2.06 22.50
N ALA A 47 11.44 3.36 22.24
CA ALA A 47 12.25 4.39 22.89
C ALA A 47 12.08 4.41 24.42
N GLY A 48 10.89 4.06 24.92
CA GLY A 48 10.57 4.03 26.35
C GLY A 48 10.67 2.64 27.00
N TRP A 49 10.61 1.57 26.20
CA TRP A 49 10.60 0.20 26.71
C TRP A 49 11.39 -0.72 25.79
N GLN A 50 12.63 -1.01 26.18
CA GLN A 50 13.47 -2.00 25.51
C GLN A 50 13.31 -3.34 26.22
N GLY A 51 12.72 -4.33 25.55
CA GLY A 51 12.46 -5.63 26.16
C GLY A 51 11.88 -6.68 25.20
N PRO A 52 11.61 -7.90 25.70
CA PRO A 52 10.98 -8.97 24.89
C PRO A 52 9.64 -8.56 24.27
N ALA A 53 8.84 -7.76 24.97
CA ALA A 53 7.56 -7.26 24.46
C ALA A 53 7.75 -6.32 23.26
N ALA A 54 8.72 -5.40 23.32
CA ALA A 54 9.05 -4.51 22.21
C ALA A 54 9.44 -5.29 20.95
N ARG A 55 10.33 -6.29 21.09
CA ARG A 55 10.70 -7.18 19.98
C ARG A 55 9.50 -7.91 19.39
N ALA A 56 8.63 -8.47 20.22
CA ALA A 56 7.42 -9.14 19.74
C ALA A 56 6.48 -8.21 18.97
N TYR A 57 6.35 -6.95 19.40
CA TYR A 57 5.59 -5.94 18.66
C TYR A 57 6.23 -5.56 17.33
N ARG A 58 7.57 -5.46 17.27
CA ARG A 58 8.29 -5.20 16.03
C ARG A 58 8.09 -6.32 15.01
N ASP A 59 8.20 -7.56 15.45
CA ASP A 59 7.96 -8.74 14.59
C ASP A 59 6.52 -8.75 14.05
N LEU A 60 5.54 -8.45 14.91
CA LEU A 60 4.14 -8.34 14.49
C LEU A 60 3.93 -7.20 13.49
N HIS A 61 4.54 -6.03 13.73
CA HIS A 61 4.43 -4.88 12.83
C HIS A 61 5.05 -5.18 11.47
N ARG A 62 6.22 -5.82 11.45
CA ARG A 62 6.87 -6.29 10.22
C ARG A 62 5.94 -7.22 9.43
N GLY A 63 5.34 -8.22 10.09
CA GLY A 63 4.38 -9.11 9.43
C GLY A 63 3.17 -8.36 8.83
N ALA A 64 2.65 -7.36 9.54
CA ALA A 64 1.58 -6.51 9.04
C ALA A 64 2.02 -5.62 7.84
N ALA A 65 3.27 -5.16 7.83
CA ALA A 65 3.84 -4.42 6.70
C ALA A 65 3.99 -5.32 5.46
N GLU A 66 4.44 -6.57 5.63
CA GLU A 66 4.48 -7.54 4.53
C GLU A 66 3.09 -7.83 3.95
N ASP A 67 2.07 -7.98 4.80
CA ASP A 67 0.69 -8.13 4.37
C ASP A 67 0.19 -6.90 3.59
N ALA A 68 0.49 -5.70 4.08
CA ALA A 68 0.12 -4.46 3.41
C ALA A 68 0.79 -4.32 2.03
N VAL A 69 2.07 -4.70 1.91
CA VAL A 69 2.79 -4.74 0.62
C VAL A 69 2.11 -5.72 -0.34
N ARG A 70 1.80 -6.95 0.11
CA ARG A 70 1.10 -7.95 -0.72
C ARG A 70 -0.26 -7.43 -1.19
N ILE A 71 -1.05 -6.84 -0.30
CA ILE A 71 -2.37 -6.27 -0.63
C ILE A 71 -2.21 -5.14 -1.65
N ARG A 72 -1.26 -4.21 -1.43
CA ARG A 72 -0.97 -3.10 -2.35
C ARG A 72 -0.66 -3.59 -3.75
N MET A 73 0.16 -4.64 -3.88
CA MET A 73 0.49 -5.23 -5.18
C MET A 73 -0.74 -5.81 -5.89
N ILE A 74 -1.64 -6.47 -5.16
CA ILE A 74 -2.90 -6.97 -5.72
C ILE A 74 -3.77 -5.80 -6.18
N ILE A 75 -3.92 -4.77 -5.36
CA ILE A 75 -4.73 -3.59 -5.69
C ILE A 75 -4.16 -2.87 -6.93
N GLN A 76 -2.84 -2.76 -7.06
CA GLN A 76 -2.19 -2.21 -8.26
C GLN A 76 -2.52 -3.02 -9.52
N ALA A 77 -2.56 -4.35 -9.41
CA ALA A 77 -2.95 -5.21 -10.53
C ALA A 77 -4.38 -4.93 -10.97
N VAL A 78 -5.29 -4.84 -9.99
CA VAL A 78 -6.72 -4.60 -10.23
C VAL A 78 -6.95 -3.19 -10.76
N GLU A 79 -6.29 -2.17 -10.21
CA GLU A 79 -6.36 -0.79 -10.69
C GLU A 79 -6.01 -0.75 -12.18
N GLN A 80 -4.86 -1.30 -12.56
CA GLN A 80 -4.44 -1.24 -13.95
C GLN A 80 -5.39 -2.05 -14.84
N ALA A 81 -5.88 -3.21 -14.40
CA ALA A 81 -6.87 -3.96 -15.16
C ALA A 81 -8.14 -3.13 -15.40
N VAL A 82 -8.61 -2.40 -14.38
CA VAL A 82 -9.76 -1.50 -14.47
C VAL A 82 -9.47 -0.37 -15.47
N ARG A 83 -8.32 0.31 -15.37
CA ARG A 83 -7.93 1.39 -16.30
C ARG A 83 -7.90 0.91 -17.76
N LEU A 84 -7.34 -0.27 -18.01
CA LEU A 84 -7.26 -0.85 -19.35
C LEU A 84 -8.63 -1.32 -19.88
N SER A 85 -9.52 -1.77 -18.99
CA SER A 85 -10.87 -2.20 -19.37
C SER A 85 -11.81 -1.05 -19.73
N ARG A 86 -11.45 0.21 -19.44
CA ARG A 86 -12.32 1.39 -19.58
C ARG A 86 -13.00 1.47 -20.96
N ASP A 87 -12.24 1.24 -22.02
CA ASP A 87 -12.70 1.34 -23.40
C ASP A 87 -12.89 -0.04 -24.08
N GLY A 88 -12.78 -1.13 -23.30
CA GLY A 88 -12.71 -2.51 -23.78
C GLY A 88 -11.26 -2.95 -24.02
N PHE A 89 -10.90 -4.17 -23.58
CA PHE A 89 -9.53 -4.68 -23.70
C PHE A 89 -9.09 -4.85 -25.16
N SER A 90 -7.89 -4.35 -25.48
CA SER A 90 -7.15 -4.69 -26.69
C SER A 90 -6.10 -5.78 -26.43
N GLU A 91 -5.55 -6.39 -27.49
CA GLU A 91 -4.43 -7.35 -27.36
C GLU A 91 -3.20 -6.73 -26.70
N HIS A 92 -2.94 -5.44 -26.97
CA HIS A 92 -1.84 -4.71 -26.35
C HIS A 92 -2.04 -4.57 -24.83
N ASP A 93 -3.27 -4.32 -24.39
CA ASP A 93 -3.60 -4.18 -22.96
C ASP A 93 -3.41 -5.50 -22.20
N LEU A 94 -3.69 -6.64 -22.85
CA LEU A 94 -3.46 -7.96 -22.26
C LEU A 94 -1.97 -8.26 -22.08
N ASP A 95 -1.11 -7.80 -23.00
CA ASP A 95 0.34 -7.94 -22.86
C ASP A 95 0.88 -7.08 -21.70
N VAL A 96 0.40 -5.83 -21.59
CA VAL A 96 0.71 -4.94 -20.45
C VAL A 96 0.31 -5.59 -19.12
N MET A 97 -0.86 -6.25 -19.07
CA MET A 97 -1.30 -6.99 -17.88
C MET A 97 -0.40 -8.18 -17.54
N ALA A 98 0.03 -8.93 -18.55
CA ALA A 98 0.96 -10.05 -18.34
C ALA A 98 2.31 -9.56 -17.80
N GLN A 99 2.79 -8.40 -18.29
CA GLN A 99 4.04 -7.81 -17.83
C GLN A 99 3.95 -7.28 -16.40
N LEU A 100 2.86 -6.60 -16.03
CA LEU A 100 2.63 -6.14 -14.67
C LEU A 100 2.55 -7.29 -13.66
N ARG A 101 1.85 -8.37 -14.02
CA ARG A 101 1.80 -9.57 -13.18
C ARG A 101 3.20 -10.16 -12.95
N LYS A 102 4.07 -10.16 -13.97
CA LYS A 102 5.46 -10.61 -13.82
C LYS A 102 6.26 -9.71 -12.88
N ILE A 103 6.07 -8.39 -12.93
CA ILE A 103 6.75 -7.44 -12.03
C ILE A 103 6.29 -7.67 -10.58
N GLN A 104 5.00 -7.86 -10.36
CA GLN A 104 4.45 -8.16 -9.04
C GLN A 104 5.04 -9.46 -8.47
N VAL A 105 5.08 -10.54 -9.25
CA VAL A 105 5.68 -11.81 -8.81
C VAL A 105 7.17 -11.66 -8.45
N LYS A 106 7.89 -10.71 -9.08
CA LYS A 106 9.30 -10.44 -8.82
C LYS A 106 9.56 -9.46 -7.68
N THR A 107 8.52 -8.84 -7.14
CA THR A 107 8.67 -7.85 -6.06
C THR A 107 9.07 -8.57 -4.78
N ASP A 108 10.15 -8.08 -4.17
CA ASP A 108 10.64 -8.59 -2.89
C ASP A 108 9.82 -7.95 -1.75
N VAL A 109 8.84 -8.71 -1.26
CA VAL A 109 7.92 -8.27 -0.20
C VAL A 109 8.67 -7.99 1.10
N GLU A 110 9.68 -8.79 1.43
CA GLU A 110 10.44 -8.65 2.67
C GLU A 110 11.23 -7.34 2.66
N ARG A 111 11.90 -7.04 1.53
CA ARG A 111 12.64 -5.78 1.37
C ARG A 111 11.74 -4.55 1.39
N GLU A 112 10.56 -4.62 0.76
CA GLU A 112 9.58 -3.53 0.79
C GLU A 112 9.03 -3.32 2.21
N ALA A 113 8.76 -4.41 2.93
CA ALA A 113 8.33 -4.35 4.33
C ALA A 113 9.44 -3.81 5.24
N ASP A 114 10.71 -4.17 5.01
CA ASP A 114 11.86 -3.60 5.71
C ASP A 114 11.85 -2.07 5.60
N ALA A 115 11.68 -1.52 4.39
CA ALA A 115 11.65 -0.09 4.19
C ALA A 115 10.48 0.63 4.91
N LEU A 116 9.43 -0.11 5.28
CA LEU A 116 8.24 0.39 5.96
C LEU A 116 8.25 0.16 7.48
N SER A 117 9.13 -0.71 7.98
CA SER A 117 9.18 -1.14 9.38
C SER A 117 10.59 -1.06 10.01
N THR A 118 11.53 -0.39 9.34
CA THR A 118 12.88 -0.16 9.87
C THR A 118 12.83 0.88 10.98
N PRO A 119 13.39 0.58 12.18
CA PRO A 119 13.42 1.54 13.29
C PRO A 119 14.05 2.88 12.88
N ASN A 120 13.39 4.01 13.17
CA ASN A 120 14.03 5.32 13.01
C ASN A 120 15.16 5.47 14.03
N ALA A 121 16.40 5.37 13.55
CA ALA A 121 17.60 5.63 14.36
C ALA A 121 17.72 7.09 14.83
N GLU A 122 16.89 7.99 14.30
CA GLU A 122 16.91 9.43 14.60
C GLU A 122 15.99 9.85 15.74
N VAL A 123 15.19 8.95 16.35
CA VAL A 123 14.37 9.34 17.50
C VAL A 123 15.31 9.71 18.65
N PRO A 124 15.37 10.99 19.08
CA PRO A 124 16.24 11.39 20.17
C PRO A 124 15.77 10.66 21.42
N ALA A 125 16.71 10.03 22.13
CA ALA A 125 16.42 9.42 23.42
C ALA A 125 15.67 10.43 24.31
N ALA A 126 14.47 10.06 24.76
CA ALA A 126 13.68 10.92 25.63
C ALA A 126 14.52 11.33 26.86
N PRO A 127 14.44 12.59 27.32
CA PRO A 127 15.21 13.04 28.48
C PRO A 127 14.86 12.16 29.68
N ARG A 128 15.85 11.46 30.22
CA ARG A 128 15.70 10.68 31.45
C ARG A 128 15.42 11.66 32.59
N SER A 129 14.22 11.63 33.15
CA SER A 129 13.88 12.42 34.33
C SER A 129 14.86 12.10 35.47
N SER A 130 15.46 13.13 36.05
CA SER A 130 16.44 13.09 37.16
C SER A 130 15.83 12.69 38.52
N LEU A 131 14.71 11.99 38.52
CA LEU A 131 14.01 11.54 39.73
C LEU A 131 14.65 10.31 40.39
N SER A 132 15.75 9.82 39.83
CA SER A 132 16.54 8.71 40.39
C SER A 132 17.82 9.17 41.13
N ASP A 133 18.04 10.48 41.26
CA ASP A 133 19.18 11.08 41.97
C ASP A 133 18.81 11.69 43.34
N LEU A 134 17.66 11.31 43.91
CA LEU A 134 17.23 11.66 45.28
C LEU A 134 17.09 10.40 46.14
#